data_AF-A0A9E5IJ72-F1
#
_entry.id   AF-A0A9E5IJ72-F1
#
_cell.length_a   1.000
_cell.length_b   1.000
_cell.length_c   1.000
_cell.angle_alpha   90.00
_cell.angle_beta   90.00
_cell.angle_gamma   90.00
#
_symmetry.space_group_name_H-M   'P 1'
#
loop_
_entity.id
_entity.type
_entity.pdbx_description
1 polymer ?
#
loop_
_entity_poly.entity_id
_entity_poly.type
_entity_poly.pdbx_seq_one_letter_code
_entity_poly.pdbx_strand_id
1 'polypeptide(L)' 'MRILFCHPNFPAQFRRIAPALAAAGHEVVFVAKQREWHAPASEGIHLI' A
#
# COMPACT_ATOMS: atom_id res chain seq x y z
N MET A 1 8.69 4.69 10.68
CA MET A 1 7.86 3.80 11.55
C MET A 1 7.29 2.66 10.70
N ARG A 2 6.81 1.58 11.31
CA ARG A 2 6.16 0.45 10.61
C ARG A 2 4.65 0.65 10.56
N ILE A 3 4.06 0.55 9.37
CA ILE A 3 2.63 0.80 9.14
C ILE A 3 2.06 -0.37 8.32
N LEU A 4 1.00 -0.98 8.84
CA LEU A 4 0.28 -2.07 8.18
C LEU A 4 -1.09 -1.57 7.69
N PHE A 5 -1.32 -1.66 6.38
CA PHE A 5 -2.65 -1.61 5.79
C PHE A 5 -3.16 -3.04 5.61
N CYS A 6 -4.34 -3.34 6.17
CA CYS A 6 -5.02 -4.62 5.96
C CYS A 6 -6.36 -4.33 5.29
N HIS A 7 -6.50 -4.71 4.03
CA HIS A 7 -7.73 -4.48 3.26
C HIS A 7 -7.88 -5.55 2.18
N PRO A 8 -9.09 -6.01 1.84
CA PRO A 8 -9.28 -7.06 0.83
C PRO A 8 -8.66 -6.72 -0.54
N ASN A 9 -8.64 -5.43 -0.89
CA ASN A 9 -8.15 -4.93 -2.16
C ASN A 9 -6.97 -3.96 -1.99
N PHE A 10 -5.95 -4.10 -2.83
CA PHE A 10 -4.91 -3.11 -3.03
C PHE A 10 -5.17 -2.30 -4.32
N PRO A 11 -5.07 -0.95 -4.31
CA PRO A 11 -4.75 -0.08 -3.17
C PRO A 11 -6.00 0.47 -2.43
N ALA A 12 -7.20 0.18 -2.94
CA ALA A 12 -8.46 0.75 -2.47
C ALA A 12 -8.38 2.29 -2.29
N GLN A 13 -8.98 2.81 -1.21
CA GLN A 13 -8.95 4.23 -0.87
C GLN A 13 -7.54 4.76 -0.50
N PHE A 14 -6.56 3.89 -0.28
CA PHE A 14 -5.23 4.27 0.21
C PHE A 14 -4.24 4.60 -0.91
N ARG A 15 -4.69 4.66 -2.16
CA ARG A 15 -3.89 4.92 -3.36
C ARG A 15 -2.88 6.06 -3.23
N ARG A 16 -3.21 7.11 -2.46
CA ARG A 16 -2.36 8.30 -2.28
C ARG A 16 -1.58 8.27 -0.97
N ILE A 17 -2.21 7.83 0.12
CA ILE A 17 -1.60 7.92 1.45
C ILE A 17 -0.52 6.85 1.65
N ALA A 18 -0.72 5.63 1.17
CA ALA A 18 0.27 4.56 1.30
C ALA A 18 1.62 4.93 0.63
N PRO A 19 1.66 5.40 -0.64
CA PRO A 19 2.92 5.83 -1.23
C PRO A 19 3.47 7.11 -0.61
N ALA A 20 2.63 8.04 -0.13
CA ALA A 20 3.11 9.23 0.59
C ALA A 20 3.83 8.86 1.90
N LEU A 21 3.32 7.87 2.63
CA LEU A 21 3.97 7.34 3.84
C LEU A 21 5.28 6.63 3.49
N ALA A 22 5.31 5.83 2.43
CA ALA A 22 6.55 5.20 1.96
C ALA A 22 7.60 6.26 1.58
N ALA A 23 7.21 7.29 0.82
CA ALA A 23 8.08 8.40 0.41
C ALA A 23 8.60 9.22 1.61
N ALA A 24 7.82 9.31 2.68
CA ALA A 24 8.25 9.93 3.93
C ALA A 24 9.18 9.04 4.80
N GLY A 25 9.58 7.86 4.30
CA GLY A 25 10.52 6.96 4.98
C GLY A 25 9.87 5.99 5.97
N HIS A 26 8.56 5.80 5.90
CA HIS A 26 7.88 4.76 6.68
C HIS A 26 8.02 3.39 5.98
N GLU A 27 8.14 2.33 6.77
CA GLU A 27 8.04 0.96 6.28
C GLU A 27 6.55 0.64 6.14
N VAL A 28 6.06 0.61 4.90
CA VAL A 28 4.65 0.38 4.59
C VAL A 28 4.45 -1.03 4.10
N VAL A 29 3.67 -1.81 4.85
CA VAL A 29 3.22 -3.14 4.47
C VAL A 29 1.73 -3.07 4.14
N PHE A 30 1.33 -3.65 3.03
CA PHE A 30 -0.06 -3.75 2.62
C PHE A 30 -0.41 -5.22 2.45
N VAL A 31 -1.31 -5.74 3.27
CA VAL A 31 -1.82 -7.11 3.15
C VAL A 31 -3.15 -7.04 2.40
N ALA A 32 -3.22 -7.67 1.23
CA ALA A 32 -4.42 -7.69 0.41
C ALA A 32 -4.64 -9.02 -0.32
N LYS A 33 -5.90 -9.45 -0.38
CA LYS A 33 -6.27 -10.66 -1.13
C LYS A 33 -6.30 -10.41 -2.64
N GLN A 34 -6.65 -9.19 -3.05
CA GLN A 34 -6.88 -8.82 -4.44
C GLN A 34 -6.06 -7.59 -4.81
N ARG A 35 -5.49 -7.59 -6.02
CA ARG A 35 -4.87 -6.41 -6.62
C ARG A 35 -5.78 -5.90 -7.73
N GLU A 36 -6.31 -4.70 -7.56
CA GLU A 36 -7.26 -4.12 -8.51
C GLU A 36 -6.56 -3.78 -9.84
N TRP A 37 -7.28 -3.85 -10.95
CA TRP A 37 -6.74 -3.63 -12.30
C TRP A 37 -6.10 -2.24 -12.48
N HIS A 38 -6.59 -1.26 -11.73
CA HIS A 38 -6.11 0.13 -11.78
C HIS A 38 -5.05 0.41 -10.71
N ALA A 39 -4.58 -0.60 -9.96
CA ALA A 39 -3.60 -0.43 -8.91
C ALA A 39 -2.29 0.17 -9.46
N PRO A 40 -1.73 1.21 -8.82
CA PRO A 40 -0.45 1.77 -9.22
C PRO A 40 0.70 0.78 -8.96
N ALA A 41 1.91 1.13 -9.41
CA ALA A 41 3.11 0.47 -8.95
C ALA A 41 3.23 0.59 -7.42
N SER A 42 3.66 -0.48 -6.76
CA SER A 42 3.82 -0.57 -5.30
C SER A 42 5.23 -0.16 -4.85
N GLU A 43 5.82 0.85 -5.49
CA GLU A 43 7.16 1.33 -5.12
C GLU A 43 7.16 1.81 -3.66
N GLY A 44 8.12 1.30 -2.88
CA GLY A 44 8.22 1.58 -1.45
C GLY A 44 7.12 0.94 -0.59
N ILE A 45 6.25 0.08 -1.16
CA ILE A 45 5.18 -0.62 -0.43
C ILE A 45 5.40 -2.13 -0.55
N HIS A 46 5.51 -2.80 0.60
CA HIS A 46 5.55 -4.26 0.67
C HIS A 46 4.13 -4.81 0.57
N LEU A 47 3.71 -5.19 -0.63
CA LEU A 47 2.43 -5.84 -0.88
C LEU A 47 2.53 -7.35 -0.60
N ILE A 48 1.72 -7.84 0.34
CA ILE A 48 1.59 -9.25 0.76
C ILE A 48 0.21 -9.78 0.36
#